data_AF-A0A958DAM0-F1
#
_entry.id   AF-A0A958DAM0-F1
#
_cell.length_a   1.000
_cell.length_b   1.000
_cell.length_c   1.000
_cell.angle_alpha   90.00
_cell.angle_beta   90.00
_cell.angle_gamma   90.00
#
_symmetry.space_group_name_H-M   'P 1'
#
loop_
_entity.id
_entity.type
_entity.pdbx_description
1 polymer ?
#
loop_
_entity_poly.entity_id
_entity_poly.type
_entity_poly.pdbx_seq_one_letter_code
_entity_poly.pdbx_strand_id
1 'polypeptide(L)'
;MTPQEEKRHRLRIRWMTIDHGWPEDRAAYWADMLTVRDREHDARRMCVECRHLLPQWRCARKGPVLAQVLQRCELFGWRVP
;
A
#
# COMPACT_ATOMS: atom_id res chain seq x y z
N MET A 1 4.23 -13.90 12.49
CA MET A 1 4.43 -13.30 11.15
C MET A 1 5.48 -14.14 10.44
N THR A 2 5.27 -14.55 9.19
CA THR A 2 6.31 -15.28 8.44
C THR A 2 7.43 -14.33 8.00
N PRO A 3 8.65 -14.81 7.68
CA PRO A 3 9.71 -13.94 7.18
C PRO A 3 9.32 -13.14 5.93
N GLN A 4 8.47 -13.72 5.08
CA GLN A 4 7.97 -13.05 3.88
C GLN A 4 6.96 -11.93 4.21
N GLU A 5 6.07 -12.17 5.18
CA GLU A 5 5.15 -11.15 5.68
C GLU A 5 5.93 -9.99 6.30
N GLU A 6 6.96 -10.27 7.10
CA GLU A 6 7.80 -9.25 7.73
C GLU A 6 8.55 -8.40 6.70
N LYS A 7 9.15 -9.03 5.69
CA LYS A 7 9.80 -8.32 4.58
C LYS A 7 8.82 -7.38 3.89
N ARG A 8 7.60 -7.85 3.59
CA ARG A 8 6.57 -7.05 2.92
C ARG A 8 6.04 -5.92 3.80
N HIS A 9 5.87 -6.17 5.09
CA HIS A 9 5.46 -5.18 6.09
C HIS A 9 6.45 -4.00 6.15
N ARG A 10 7.75 -4.28 6.28
CA ARG A 10 8.80 -3.25 6.29
C ARG A 10 8.85 -2.44 5.00
N LEU A 11 8.68 -3.09 3.84
CA LEU A 11 8.62 -2.42 2.54
C LEU A 11 7.45 -1.44 2.45
N ARG A 12 6.27 -1.84 2.94
CA ARG A 12 5.07 -0.98 2.98
C ARG A 12 5.30 0.26 3.83
N ILE A 13 5.89 0.11 5.03
CA ILE A 13 6.25 1.25 5.88
C ILE A 13 7.16 2.21 5.10
N ARG A 14 8.25 1.69 4.51
CA ARG A 14 9.20 2.50 3.73
C ARG A 14 8.51 3.25 2.59
N TRP A 15 7.63 2.61 1.83
CA TRP A 15 6.92 3.29 0.73
C TRP A 15 6.00 4.39 1.24
N MET A 16 5.27 4.15 2.32
CA MET A 16 4.36 5.16 2.88
C MET A 16 5.13 6.35 3.46
N THR A 17 6.23 6.12 4.17
CA THR A 17 7.01 7.19 4.80
C THR A 17 7.89 7.91 3.79
N ILE A 18 8.76 7.20 3.07
CA ILE A 18 9.78 7.79 2.19
C ILE A 18 9.17 8.30 0.89
N ASP A 19 8.32 7.52 0.24
CA ASP A 19 7.83 7.87 -1.11
C ASP A 19 6.57 8.75 -1.06
N HIS A 20 5.83 8.71 0.06
CA HIS A 20 4.53 9.38 0.18
C HIS A 20 4.37 10.27 1.42
N GLY A 21 5.41 10.39 2.26
CA GLY A 21 5.48 11.37 3.35
C GLY A 21 4.51 11.12 4.50
N TRP A 22 4.07 9.88 4.72
CA TRP A 22 3.24 9.57 5.88
C TRP A 22 4.04 9.63 7.18
N PRO A 23 3.41 10.08 8.28
CA PRO A 23 3.89 9.82 9.64
C PRO A 23 4.12 8.33 9.88
N GLU A 24 5.15 8.00 10.67
CA GLU A 24 5.59 6.61 10.90
C GLU A 24 4.54 5.77 11.61
N ASP A 25 3.86 6.33 12.61
CA ASP A 25 2.75 5.70 13.34
C ASP A 25 1.60 5.32 12.40
N ARG A 26 1.25 6.23 11.49
CA ARG A 26 0.23 6.01 10.47
C ARG A 26 0.66 4.97 9.45
N ALA A 27 1.93 4.98 9.02
CA ALA A 27 2.48 3.98 8.11
C ALA A 27 2.49 2.58 8.73
N ALA A 28 2.88 2.47 10.00
CA ALA A 28 2.86 1.22 10.76
C ALA A 28 1.45 0.66 10.88
N TYR A 29 0.47 1.49 11.30
CA TYR A 29 -0.94 1.10 11.38
C TYR A 29 -1.45 0.50 10.07
N TRP A 30 -1.22 1.16 8.93
CA TRP A 30 -1.68 0.65 7.65
C TRP A 30 -0.88 -0.56 7.15
N ALA A 31 0.41 -0.67 7.47
CA ALA A 31 1.19 -1.86 7.16
C ALA A 31 0.66 -3.10 7.93
N ASP A 32 0.23 -2.93 9.18
CA ASP A 32 -0.43 -3.97 9.96
C ASP A 32 -1.78 -4.37 9.35
N MET A 33 -2.63 -3.40 9.02
CA MET A 33 -3.92 -3.66 8.36
C MET A 33 -3.77 -4.41 7.03
N LEU A 34 -2.75 -4.05 6.23
CA LEU A 34 -2.44 -4.73 4.98
C LEU A 34 -1.88 -6.15 5.20
N THR A 35 -1.25 -6.40 6.33
CA THR A 35 -0.76 -7.73 6.70
C THR A 35 -1.91 -8.63 7.13
N VAL A 36 -2.87 -8.12 7.92
CA VAL A 36 -4.11 -8.83 8.24
C VAL A 36 -4.89 -9.16 6.96
N ARG A 37 -5.05 -8.18 6.07
CA ARG A 37 -5.70 -8.37 4.76
C ARG A 37 -5.07 -9.51 3.95
N ASP A 38 -3.73 -9.57 3.89
CA ASP A 38 -3.04 -10.62 3.14
C ASP A 38 -3.34 -12.02 3.70
N ARG A 39 -3.47 -12.16 5.04
CA ARG A 39 -3.83 -13.42 5.71
C ARG A 39 -5.27 -13.85 5.46
N GLU A 40 -6.17 -12.89 5.39
CA GLU A 40 -7.59 -13.12 5.11
C GLU A 40 -7.88 -13.35 3.62
N HIS A 41 -6.83 -13.32 2.78
CA HIS A 41 -6.95 -13.41 1.31
C HIS A 41 -7.90 -12.36 0.70
N ASP A 42 -8.07 -11.21 1.37
CA ASP A 42 -8.92 -10.15 0.87
C ASP A 42 -8.30 -9.51 -0.38
N ALA A 43 -9.09 -9.47 -1.45
CA ALA A 43 -8.69 -8.97 -2.76
C ALA A 43 -8.61 -7.43 -2.88
N ARG A 44 -9.09 -6.69 -1.89
CA ARG A 44 -8.99 -5.22 -1.87
C ARG A 44 -7.53 -4.76 -1.78
N ARG A 45 -7.21 -3.58 -2.30
CA ARG A 45 -5.85 -3.04 -2.42
C ARG A 45 -5.81 -1.59 -1.95
N MET A 46 -4.63 -1.12 -1.55
CA MET A 46 -4.41 0.29 -1.24
C MET A 46 -3.52 0.94 -2.29
N CYS A 47 -3.78 2.20 -2.64
CA CYS A 47 -3.06 2.91 -3.70
C CYS A 47 -1.52 2.90 -3.50
N VAL A 48 -1.05 2.92 -2.26
CA VAL A 48 0.41 2.91 -1.95
C VAL A 48 1.13 1.64 -2.39
N GLU A 49 0.40 0.54 -2.60
CA GLU A 49 0.96 -0.71 -3.13
C GLU A 49 0.95 -0.74 -4.67
N CYS A 50 0.42 0.30 -5.31
CA CYS A 50 0.28 0.39 -6.76
C CYS A 50 1.50 1.04 -7.39
N ARG A 51 2.10 0.39 -8.40
CA ARG A 51 3.19 0.96 -9.22
C ARG A 51 2.80 2.21 -10.02
N HIS A 52 1.49 2.48 -10.15
CA HIS A 52 0.97 3.65 -10.86
C HIS A 52 0.78 4.87 -9.95
N LEU A 53 1.01 4.75 -8.64
CA LEU A 53 0.94 5.88 -7.72
C LEU A 53 2.21 6.74 -7.88
N LEU A 54 2.00 7.99 -8.26
CA LEU A 54 3.04 9.01 -8.39
C LEU A 54 3.22 9.77 -7.07
N PRO A 55 4.35 10.49 -6.92
CA PRO A 55 4.50 11.49 -5.86
C PRO A 55 3.32 12.48 -5.86
N GLN A 56 2.99 13.04 -4.69
CA GLN A 56 1.83 13.93 -4.48
C GLN A 56 0.44 13.25 -4.60
N TRP A 57 0.36 11.92 -4.43
CA TRP A 57 -0.92 11.20 -4.42
C TRP A 57 -1.70 11.32 -5.74
N ARG A 58 -1.00 11.14 -6.86
CA ARG A 58 -1.61 11.15 -8.21
C ARG A 58 -1.52 9.78 -8.87
N CYS A 59 -2.57 9.37 -9.58
CA CYS A 59 -2.56 8.13 -10.35
C CYS A 59 -2.07 8.38 -11.78
N ALA A 60 -1.01 7.70 -12.21
CA ALA A 60 -0.53 7.77 -13.60
C ALA A 60 -1.57 7.29 -14.63
N ARG A 61 -2.53 6.46 -14.20
CA ARG A 61 -3.66 6.00 -15.01
C ARG A 61 -4.88 6.92 -14.96
N LYS A 62 -4.75 8.12 -14.38
CA LYS A 62 -5.79 9.15 -14.22
C LYS A 62 -7.04 8.70 -13.43
N GLY A 63 -6.93 7.65 -12.61
CA GLY A 63 -7.98 7.25 -11.68
C GLY A 63 -7.97 8.07 -10.38
N PRO A 64 -9.03 7.98 -9.57
CA PRO A 64 -9.04 8.57 -8.23
C PRO A 64 -7.98 7.91 -7.34
N VAL A 65 -7.46 8.66 -6.39
CA VAL A 65 -6.49 8.17 -5.39
C VAL A 65 -7.16 8.17 -4.02
N LEU A 66 -7.49 6.98 -3.51
CA LEU A 66 -7.98 6.82 -2.15
C LEU A 66 -6.84 6.28 -1.29
N ALA A 67 -6.14 7.21 -0.63
CA ALA A 67 -4.90 6.98 0.08
C ALA A 67 -5.03 6.04 1.30
N GLN A 68 -6.22 5.98 1.90
CA GLN A 68 -6.49 5.35 3.20
C GLN A 68 -7.70 4.40 3.12
N VAL A 69 -7.89 3.76 1.97
CA VAL A 69 -9.04 2.88 1.74
C VAL A 69 -8.58 1.64 1.03
N LEU A 70 -9.00 0.48 1.55
CA LEU A 70 -8.94 -0.79 0.85
C LEU A 70 -10.05 -0.83 -0.20
N GLN A 71 -9.67 -0.82 -1.48
CA GLN A 71 -10.59 -0.74 -2.60
C GLN A 71 -10.24 -1.75 -3.68
N ARG A 72 -11.20 -2.09 -4.55
CA ARG A 72 -10.91 -2.83 -5.79
C ARG A 72 -10.70 -1.81 -6.89
N CYS A 73 -9.48 -1.73 -7.42
CA CYS A 73 -9.14 -0.83 -8.52
C CYS A 73 -8.74 -1.68 -9.73
N GLU A 74 -9.47 -1.53 -10.84
CA GLU A 74 -9.22 -2.26 -12.09
C GLU A 74 -7.90 -1.88 -12.77
N LEU A 75 -7.39 -0.69 -12.46
CA LEU A 75 -6.14 -0.14 -12.97
C LEU A 75 -4.95 -0.46 -12.06
N PHE A 76 -5.15 -1.26 -11.02
CA PHE A 76 -4.12 -1.58 -10.04
C PHE A 76 -3.02 -2.42 -10.67
N GLY A 77 -1.76 -2.05 -10.41
CA GLY A 77 -0.61 -2.87 -10.74
C GLY A 77 0.28 -2.98 -9.51
N TRP A 78 0.65 -4.18 -9.12
CA TRP A 78 1.53 -4.38 -7.96
C TRP A 78 2.85 -3.65 -8.15
N ARG A 79 3.26 -2.90 -7.13
CA ARG A 79 4.66 -2.54 -6.94
C ARG A 79 5.40 -3.81 -6.54
N VAL A 80 6.25 -4.29 -7.42
CA VAL A 80 7.07 -5.47 -7.15
C VAL A 80 8.05 -5.12 -6.01
N PRO A 81 8.25 -6.02 -5.02
CA PRO A 81 9.31 -5.89 -4.02
C PRO A 81 10.71 -5.78 -4.63
#